data_AF-V5G8R9-F1
#
_entry.id   AF-V5G8R9-F1
#
_cell.length_a   1.000
_cell.length_b   1.000
_cell.length_c   1.000
_cell.angle_alpha   90.00
_cell.angle_beta   90.00
_cell.angle_gamma   90.00
#
_symmetry.space_group_name_H-M   'P 1'
#
loop_
_entity.id
_entity.type
_entity.pdbx_description
1 polymer ?
#
loop_
_entity_poly.entity_id
_entity_poly.type
_entity_poly.pdbx_seq_one_letter_code
_entity_poly.pdbx_strand_id
1 'polypeptide(L)'
;MGITEDVTLPTEEDLTVQEVPLSGPALKAGAFHLGKACEFENNEFVLCRTELKDPRACINEGKAVTNCALNFFRKIKKTCAGEFTQYVNCLDKSSPDQQFTPCRKTQAVFDKCIKDNLGLDRPPYDYFARAHVHKTARPRPPVEGPTVYEDATPGLPPPDDTPRPEAKYGSRYIFLW
;
A
#
# COMPACT_ATOMS: atom_id res chain seq x y z
N MET A 1 14.24 0.78 -16.58
CA MET A 1 13.19 1.42 -17.40
C MET A 1 13.73 2.78 -17.80
N GLY A 2 13.97 3.02 -19.09
CA GLY A 2 14.41 4.33 -19.57
C GLY A 2 13.22 5.28 -19.63
N ILE A 3 13.42 6.55 -19.28
CA ILE A 3 12.40 7.59 -19.46
C ILE A 3 12.46 7.99 -20.93
N THR A 4 11.40 7.74 -21.71
CA THR A 4 11.26 8.18 -23.10
C THR A 4 10.58 9.55 -23.17
N GLU A 5 10.62 10.19 -24.34
CA GLU A 5 10.01 11.52 -24.57
C GLU A 5 8.48 11.52 -24.34
N ASP A 6 7.84 10.37 -24.52
CA ASP A 6 6.39 10.17 -24.35
C ASP A 6 5.95 10.20 -22.87
N VAL A 7 6.91 10.18 -21.94
CA VAL A 7 6.67 10.04 -20.51
C VAL A 7 6.45 11.41 -19.87
N THR A 8 5.18 11.78 -19.67
CA THR A 8 4.79 13.07 -19.06
C THR A 8 5.01 13.09 -17.54
N LEU A 9 6.03 13.81 -17.09
CA LEU A 9 6.31 14.02 -15.67
C LEU A 9 5.45 15.17 -15.11
N PRO A 10 5.01 15.09 -13.84
CA PRO A 10 4.32 16.20 -13.17
C PRO A 10 5.27 17.40 -13.02
N THR A 11 4.68 18.59 -12.89
CA THR A 11 5.46 19.81 -12.67
C THR A 11 6.06 19.83 -11.25
N GLU A 12 7.11 20.63 -11.03
CA GLU A 12 7.69 20.78 -9.69
C GLU A 12 6.69 21.38 -8.69
N GLU A 13 5.85 22.31 -9.13
CA GLU A 13 4.80 22.91 -8.31
C GLU A 13 3.83 21.86 -7.77
N ASP A 14 3.47 20.87 -8.59
CA ASP A 14 2.62 19.75 -8.19
C ASP A 14 3.27 18.87 -7.13
N LEU A 15 4.60 18.83 -7.05
CA LEU A 15 5.36 18.03 -6.08
C LEU A 15 5.65 18.81 -4.79
N THR A 16 5.62 20.14 -4.82
CA THR A 16 5.89 20.95 -3.63
C THR A 16 4.75 20.83 -2.60
N VAL A 17 5.06 20.20 -1.47
CA VAL A 17 4.12 19.98 -0.35
C VAL A 17 4.86 20.25 0.96
N GLN A 18 4.12 20.63 2.00
CA GLN A 18 4.70 20.72 3.34
C GLN A 18 5.09 19.32 3.82
N GLU A 19 6.38 19.09 4.00
CA GLU A 19 6.91 17.82 4.53
C GLU A 19 6.63 17.65 6.03
N VAL A 20 6.75 16.42 6.52
CA VAL A 20 6.69 16.08 7.94
C VAL A 20 8.12 16.02 8.51
N PRO A 21 8.65 17.09 9.12
CA PRO A 21 10.04 17.16 9.58
C PRO A 21 10.21 16.47 10.93
N LEU A 22 10.02 15.16 10.97
CA LEU A 22 10.19 14.35 12.18
C LEU A 22 11.24 13.25 11.95
N SER A 23 11.96 12.92 13.02
CA SER A 23 12.94 11.84 12.98
C SER A 23 12.25 10.47 12.97
N GLY A 24 12.96 9.44 12.51
CA GLY A 24 12.48 8.04 12.52
C GLY A 24 11.89 7.57 13.86
N PRO A 25 12.55 7.81 15.02
CA PRO A 25 11.98 7.45 16.32
C PRO A 25 10.65 8.14 16.61
N ALA A 26 10.47 9.40 16.19
CA ALA A 26 9.23 10.14 16.41
C ALA A 26 8.08 9.58 15.56
N LEU A 27 8.34 9.25 14.30
CA LEU A 27 7.37 8.58 13.44
C LEU A 27 7.00 7.19 13.97
N LYS A 28 8.00 6.43 14.45
CA LYS A 28 7.82 5.10 15.03
C LYS A 28 7.02 5.13 16.34
N ALA A 29 7.26 6.12 17.19
CA ALA A 29 6.51 6.34 18.42
C ALA A 29 5.01 6.62 18.16
N GLY A 30 4.73 7.47 17.17
CA GLY A 30 3.38 7.86 16.79
C GLY A 30 2.64 6.86 15.89
N ALA A 31 3.33 5.84 15.36
CA ALA A 31 2.84 5.02 14.24
C ALA A 31 1.47 4.37 14.48
N PHE A 32 1.22 3.78 15.65
CA PHE A 32 -0.04 3.10 15.94
C PHE A 32 -1.24 4.07 15.97
N HIS A 33 -1.05 5.23 16.60
CA HIS A 33 -2.10 6.23 16.72
C HIS A 33 -2.29 7.01 15.42
N LEU A 34 -1.20 7.31 14.71
CA LEU A 34 -1.23 7.93 13.39
C LEU A 34 -1.96 7.02 12.38
N GLY A 35 -1.63 5.73 12.36
CA GLY A 35 -2.27 4.75 11.49
C GLY A 35 -3.77 4.66 11.74
N LYS A 36 -4.20 4.77 13.00
CA LYS A 36 -5.63 4.76 13.34
C LYS A 36 -6.34 6.08 13.00
N ALA A 37 -5.69 7.21 13.25
CA ALA A 37 -6.25 8.53 12.99
C ALA A 37 -6.35 8.86 11.49
N CYS A 38 -5.35 8.44 10.71
CA CYS A 38 -5.23 8.69 9.27
C CYS A 38 -5.55 7.45 8.42
N GLU A 39 -6.29 6.48 8.98
CA GLU A 39 -6.59 5.20 8.34
C GLU A 39 -7.25 5.36 6.97
N PHE A 40 -8.20 6.30 6.85
CA PHE A 40 -8.93 6.54 5.60
C PHE A 40 -7.99 6.99 4.48
N GLU A 41 -7.24 8.06 4.69
CA GLU A 41 -6.32 8.63 3.69
C GLU A 41 -5.20 7.65 3.30
N ASN A 42 -4.65 6.94 4.30
CA ASN A 42 -3.59 5.96 4.06
C ASN A 42 -4.10 4.79 3.20
N ASN A 43 -5.30 4.29 3.49
CA ASN A 43 -5.87 3.19 2.72
C ASN A 43 -6.23 3.61 1.30
N GLU A 44 -6.72 4.83 1.09
CA GLU A 44 -6.99 5.36 -0.25
C GLU A 44 -5.69 5.45 -1.07
N PHE A 45 -4.63 6.01 -0.48
CA PHE A 45 -3.33 6.14 -1.15
C PHE A 45 -2.73 4.78 -1.51
N VAL A 46 -2.73 3.82 -0.58
CA VAL A 46 -2.20 2.47 -0.83
C VAL A 46 -3.02 1.76 -1.90
N LEU A 47 -4.36 1.85 -1.84
CA LEU A 47 -5.22 1.26 -2.85
C LEU A 47 -5.01 1.89 -4.23
N CYS A 48 -4.91 3.21 -4.30
CA CYS A 48 -4.57 3.93 -5.53
C CYS A 48 -3.26 3.42 -6.13
N ARG A 49 -2.21 3.33 -5.30
CA ARG A 49 -0.87 2.90 -5.72
C ARG A 49 -0.86 1.45 -6.20
N THR A 50 -1.60 0.56 -5.53
CA THR A 50 -1.67 -0.86 -5.86
C THR A 50 -2.46 -1.12 -7.14
N GLU A 51 -3.58 -0.41 -7.34
CA GLU A 51 -4.44 -0.59 -8.51
C GLU A 51 -3.83 0.04 -9.78
N LEU A 52 -3.36 1.29 -9.71
CA LEU A 52 -2.82 2.00 -10.87
C LEU A 52 -1.37 1.65 -11.17
N LYS A 53 -0.59 1.25 -10.16
CA LYS A 53 0.87 1.01 -10.24
C LYS A 53 1.71 2.21 -10.74
N ASP A 54 1.08 3.34 -11.04
CA ASP A 54 1.71 4.60 -11.41
C ASP A 54 1.73 5.61 -10.24
N PRO A 55 2.89 6.18 -9.87
CA PRO A 55 2.97 7.07 -8.72
C PRO A 55 2.38 8.45 -9.01
N ARG A 56 2.38 8.87 -10.29
CA ARG A 56 1.97 10.22 -10.71
C ARG A 56 0.48 10.47 -10.54
N ALA A 57 -0.33 9.42 -10.78
CA ALA A 57 -1.77 9.51 -10.64
C ALA A 57 -2.23 9.62 -9.18
N CYS A 58 -1.41 9.17 -8.22
CA CYS A 58 -1.75 9.11 -6.79
C CYS A 58 -1.12 10.26 -5.96
N ILE A 59 -0.68 11.35 -6.59
CA ILE A 59 -0.01 12.46 -5.91
C ILE A 59 -0.98 13.18 -4.96
N ASN A 60 -2.25 13.36 -5.37
CA ASN A 60 -3.23 14.09 -4.57
C ASN A 60 -3.59 13.35 -3.28
N GLU A 61 -3.73 12.03 -3.36
CA GLU A 61 -3.92 11.14 -2.22
C GLU A 61 -2.68 11.17 -1.30
N GLY A 62 -1.48 11.21 -1.88
CA GLY A 62 -0.22 11.38 -1.14
C GLY A 62 -0.17 12.71 -0.36
N LYS A 63 -0.66 13.80 -0.96
CA LYS A 63 -0.83 15.11 -0.30
C LYS A 63 -1.81 15.04 0.87
N ALA A 64 -2.91 14.30 0.71
CA ALA A 64 -3.90 14.12 1.76
C ALA A 64 -3.31 13.35 2.96
N VAL A 65 -2.53 12.29 2.71
CA VAL A 65 -1.80 11.54 3.74
C VAL A 65 -0.82 12.43 4.52
N THR A 66 0.01 13.21 3.83
CA THR A 66 0.97 14.12 4.46
C THR A 66 0.27 15.19 5.29
N ASN A 67 -0.82 15.78 4.78
CA ASN A 67 -1.62 16.75 5.51
C ASN A 67 -2.27 16.12 6.77
N CYS A 68 -2.79 14.90 6.68
CA CYS A 68 -3.34 14.19 7.84
C CYS A 68 -2.27 13.96 8.91
N ALA A 69 -1.08 13.49 8.51
CA ALA A 69 0.03 13.28 9.42
C ALA A 69 0.48 14.58 10.10
N LEU A 70 0.60 15.68 9.37
CA LEU A 70 0.92 17.00 9.92
C LEU A 70 -0.11 17.45 10.96
N ASN A 71 -1.40 17.33 10.64
CA ASN A 71 -2.48 17.72 11.54
C ASN A 71 -2.49 16.85 12.80
N PHE A 72 -2.21 15.55 12.67
CA PHE A 72 -2.07 14.64 13.79
C PHE A 72 -0.91 15.03 14.72
N PHE A 73 0.30 15.25 14.19
CA PHE A 73 1.44 15.67 15.01
C PHE A 73 1.28 17.07 15.60
N ARG A 74 0.58 17.99 14.93
CA ARG A 74 0.18 19.28 15.50
C ARG A 74 -0.76 19.11 16.70
N LYS A 75 -1.69 18.15 16.66
CA LYS A 75 -2.56 17.83 17.79
C LYS A 75 -1.76 17.26 18.96
N ILE A 76 -0.89 16.27 18.72
CA ILE A 76 0.00 15.71 19.77
C ILE A 76 0.85 16.80 20.40
N LYS A 77 1.44 17.69 19.60
CA LYS A 77 2.27 18.79 20.10
C LYS A 77 1.50 19.76 21.00
N LYS A 78 0.19 19.92 20.79
CA LYS A 78 -0.66 20.79 21.61
C LYS A 78 -1.11 20.12 22.91
N THR A 79 -1.34 18.81 22.90
CA THR A 79 -1.93 18.09 24.04
C THR A 79 -0.92 17.30 24.86
N CYS A 80 -0.08 16.47 24.23
CA CYS A 80 0.74 15.43 24.88
C CYS A 80 2.25 15.57 24.58
N ALA A 81 2.73 16.78 24.32
CA ALA A 81 4.12 17.00 23.87
C ALA A 81 5.18 16.45 24.82
N GLY A 82 5.02 16.63 26.13
CA GLY A 82 6.01 16.19 27.12
C GLY A 82 6.17 14.68 27.15
N GLU A 83 5.07 13.96 27.24
CA GLU A 83 5.04 12.50 27.29
C GLU A 83 5.48 11.88 25.98
N PHE A 84 5.05 12.45 24.85
CA PHE A 84 5.52 12.03 23.53
C PHE A 84 7.04 12.16 23.41
N THR A 85 7.60 13.30 23.83
CA THR A 85 9.06 13.53 23.78
C THR A 85 9.81 12.55 24.67
N GLN A 86 9.29 12.21 25.86
CA GLN A 86 9.87 11.18 26.72
C GLN A 86 9.87 9.80 26.07
N TYR A 87 8.77 9.43 25.40
CA TYR A 87 8.67 8.16 24.70
C TYR A 87 9.63 8.08 23.50
N VAL A 88 9.68 9.14 22.69
CA VAL A 88 10.61 9.27 21.56
C VAL A 88 12.06 9.17 22.02
N ASN A 89 12.44 9.90 23.07
CA ASN A 89 13.79 9.87 23.63
C ASN A 89 14.17 8.47 24.16
N CYS A 90 13.20 7.74 24.73
CA CYS A 90 13.43 6.37 25.13
C CYS A 90 13.72 5.50 23.91
N LEU A 91 12.87 5.54 22.87
CA LEU A 91 13.04 4.70 21.67
C LEU A 91 14.35 4.99 20.93
N ASP A 92 14.76 6.25 20.89
CA ASP A 92 15.99 6.69 20.25
C ASP A 92 17.24 6.22 21.01
N LYS A 93 17.22 6.24 22.35
CA LYS A 93 18.40 5.94 23.18
C LYS A 93 18.48 4.49 23.67
N SER A 94 17.36 3.78 23.78
CA SER A 94 17.30 2.50 24.49
C SER A 94 17.89 1.33 23.71
N SER A 95 17.93 1.41 22.37
CA SER A 95 18.31 0.29 21.53
C SER A 95 18.73 0.76 20.13
N PRO A 96 19.71 0.11 19.50
CA PRO A 96 20.14 0.45 18.14
C PRO A 96 19.02 0.29 17.11
N ASP A 97 18.13 -0.70 17.29
CA ASP A 97 17.02 -0.99 16.36
C ASP A 97 15.69 -0.28 16.72
N GLN A 98 15.71 0.65 17.69
CA GLN A 98 14.52 1.33 18.21
C GLN A 98 13.39 0.34 18.64
N GLN A 99 13.72 -0.66 19.45
CA GLN A 99 12.78 -1.66 19.93
C GLN A 99 11.76 -1.07 20.93
N PHE A 100 10.52 -1.55 20.88
CA PHE A 100 9.46 -1.08 21.78
C PHE A 100 9.53 -1.66 23.20
N THR A 101 10.15 -2.82 23.36
CA THR A 101 10.23 -3.57 24.63
C THR A 101 10.81 -2.77 25.80
N PRO A 102 11.95 -2.05 25.68
CA PRO A 102 12.49 -1.26 26.79
C PRO A 102 11.62 -0.06 27.18
N CYS A 103 10.78 0.44 26.28
CA CYS A 103 10.04 1.70 26.44
C CYS A 103 8.56 1.52 26.77
N ARG A 104 8.13 0.36 27.31
CA ARG A 104 6.72 0.10 27.64
C ARG A 104 6.17 1.03 28.73
N LYS A 105 7.01 1.51 29.65
CA LYS A 105 6.59 2.45 30.70
C LYS A 105 6.23 3.82 30.14
N THR A 106 7.12 4.39 29.32
CA THR A 106 6.88 5.68 28.64
C THR A 106 5.78 5.58 27.60
N GLN A 107 5.65 4.43 26.95
CA GLN A 107 4.51 4.13 26.08
C GLN A 107 3.17 4.19 26.81
N ALA A 108 3.04 3.54 27.97
CA ALA A 108 1.78 3.53 28.72
C ALA A 108 1.35 4.93 29.17
N VAL A 109 2.32 5.80 29.50
CA VAL A 109 2.07 7.21 29.83
C VAL A 109 1.51 7.94 28.60
N PHE A 110 2.21 7.85 27.46
CA PHE A 110 1.78 8.47 26.21
C PHE A 110 0.41 7.98 25.71
N ASP A 111 0.18 6.66 25.73
CA ASP A 111 -1.10 6.06 25.34
C ASP A 111 -2.25 6.56 26.23
N LYS A 112 -1.98 6.78 27.52
CA LYS A 112 -2.95 7.36 28.45
C LYS A 112 -3.31 8.81 28.10
N CYS A 113 -2.33 9.68 27.84
CA CYS A 113 -2.64 11.07 27.48
C CYS A 113 -3.40 11.18 26.17
N ILE A 114 -3.10 10.34 25.18
CA ILE A 114 -3.87 10.30 23.93
C ILE A 114 -5.30 9.87 24.19
N LYS A 115 -5.50 8.82 25.00
CA LYS A 115 -6.86 8.37 25.36
C LYS A 115 -7.64 9.47 26.07
N ASP A 116 -7.02 10.10 27.07
CA ASP A 116 -7.69 11.09 27.93
C ASP A 116 -8.02 12.40 27.17
N ASN A 117 -7.15 12.85 26.25
CA ASN A 117 -7.32 14.15 25.57
C ASN A 117 -7.87 14.07 24.14
N LEU A 118 -7.53 13.02 23.40
CA LEU A 118 -7.91 12.85 21.99
C LEU A 118 -8.98 11.77 21.80
N GLY A 119 -9.28 10.97 22.82
CA GLY A 119 -10.25 9.87 22.73
C GLY A 119 -9.83 8.75 21.79
N LEU A 120 -8.53 8.66 21.47
CA LEU A 120 -7.99 7.64 20.58
C LEU A 120 -7.37 6.52 21.41
N ASP A 121 -7.96 5.34 21.34
CA ASP A 121 -7.36 4.15 21.94
C ASP A 121 -6.33 3.53 20.99
N ARG A 122 -5.27 2.98 21.59
CA ARG A 122 -4.28 2.24 20.83
C ARG A 122 -4.92 0.96 20.27
N PRO A 123 -4.83 0.71 18.95
CA PRO A 123 -5.39 -0.49 18.36
C PRO A 123 -4.69 -1.76 18.89
N PRO A 124 -5.39 -2.91 18.92
CA PRO A 124 -4.80 -4.18 19.30
C PRO A 124 -3.70 -4.60 18.32
N TYR A 125 -2.85 -5.54 18.75
CA TYR A 125 -1.68 -5.98 18.00
C TYR A 125 -1.98 -6.42 16.56
N ASP A 126 -3.12 -7.06 16.35
CA ASP A 126 -3.50 -7.65 15.06
C ASP A 126 -4.25 -6.69 14.14
N TYR A 127 -4.64 -5.50 14.61
CA TYR A 127 -5.48 -4.57 13.87
C TYR A 127 -4.95 -4.28 12.45
N PHE A 128 -3.70 -3.86 12.35
CA PHE A 128 -3.05 -3.50 11.08
C PHE A 128 -2.65 -4.71 10.21
N ALA A 129 -2.72 -5.92 10.75
CA ALA A 129 -2.46 -7.15 9.99
C ALA A 129 -3.74 -7.68 9.32
N ARG A 130 -4.92 -7.18 9.70
CA ARG A 130 -6.19 -7.58 9.09
C ARG A 130 -6.36 -6.87 7.74
N ALA A 131 -7.05 -7.52 6.82
CA ALA A 131 -7.41 -6.89 5.56
C ALA A 131 -8.50 -5.83 5.80
N HIS A 132 -8.21 -4.58 5.46
CA HIS A 132 -9.17 -3.48 5.52
C HIS A 132 -9.86 -3.32 4.17
N VAL A 133 -11.19 -3.41 4.15
CA VAL A 133 -11.99 -3.13 2.94
C VAL A 133 -12.23 -1.62 2.87
N HIS A 134 -11.59 -0.96 1.91
CA HIS A 134 -11.73 0.47 1.68
C HIS A 134 -12.70 0.74 0.52
N LYS A 135 -13.64 1.67 0.70
CA LYS A 135 -14.60 2.06 -0.34
C LYS A 135 -14.13 3.36 -0.96
N THR A 136 -13.91 3.32 -2.27
CA THR A 136 -13.35 4.44 -3.03
C THR A 136 -14.38 4.97 -4.03
N ALA A 137 -14.29 6.25 -4.35
CA ALA A 137 -15.14 6.87 -5.38
C ALA A 137 -14.55 6.73 -6.80
N ARG A 138 -13.24 6.52 -6.89
CA ARG A 138 -12.48 6.31 -8.13
C ARG A 138 -12.94 5.04 -8.87
N PRO A 139 -13.07 5.08 -10.20
CA PRO A 139 -13.35 3.87 -10.96
C PRO A 139 -12.14 2.93 -10.89
N ARG A 140 -12.41 1.62 -10.88
CA ARG A 140 -11.36 0.61 -10.96
C ARG A 140 -10.67 0.72 -12.35
N PRO A 141 -9.33 0.70 -12.41
CA PRO A 141 -8.62 0.65 -13.68
C PRO A 141 -9.03 -0.58 -14.52
N PRO A 142 -9.13 -0.45 -15.85
CA PRO A 142 -9.42 -1.61 -16.69
C PRO A 142 -8.29 -2.63 -16.53
N VAL A 143 -8.65 -3.87 -16.19
CA VAL A 143 -7.69 -4.97 -16.15
C VAL A 143 -7.50 -5.41 -17.59
N GLU A 144 -6.34 -5.13 -18.17
CA GLU A 144 -5.93 -5.74 -19.43
C GLU A 144 -5.91 -7.25 -19.21
N GLY A 145 -6.80 -7.97 -19.90
CA GLY A 145 -6.85 -9.43 -19.84
C GLY A 145 -5.54 -10.04 -20.32
N PRO A 146 -5.27 -11.32 -20.01
CA PRO A 146 -4.13 -12.01 -20.61
C PRO A 146 -4.23 -11.88 -22.13
N THR A 147 -3.11 -11.58 -22.78
CA THR A 147 -3.07 -11.55 -24.25
C THR A 147 -3.42 -12.95 -24.74
N VAL A 148 -4.61 -13.08 -25.33
CA VAL A 148 -5.03 -14.32 -25.97
C VAL A 148 -4.35 -14.34 -27.33
N TYR A 149 -3.31 -15.15 -27.44
CA TYR A 149 -2.76 -15.51 -28.74
C TYR A 149 -3.64 -16.61 -29.30
N GLU A 150 -4.13 -16.44 -30.53
CA GLU A 150 -4.78 -17.53 -31.25
C GLU A 150 -3.75 -18.63 -31.53
N ASP A 151 -4.22 -19.88 -31.64
CA ASP A 151 -3.36 -20.99 -32.06
C ASP A 151 -2.76 -20.67 -33.45
N ALA A 152 -1.44 -20.85 -33.60
CA ALA A 152 -0.74 -20.51 -34.85
C ALA A 152 -1.27 -21.26 -36.07
N THR A 153 -1.90 -22.41 -35.86
CA THR A 153 -2.63 -23.18 -36.88
C THR A 153 -4.12 -23.08 -36.59
N PRO A 154 -4.96 -22.73 -37.59
CA PRO A 154 -6.40 -22.83 -37.45
C PRO A 154 -6.76 -24.23 -36.95
N GLY A 155 -7.63 -24.32 -35.93
CA GLY A 155 -8.15 -25.60 -35.47
C GLY A 155 -8.70 -26.38 -36.66
N LEU A 156 -8.44 -27.69 -36.70
CA LEU A 156 -9.00 -28.54 -37.76
C LEU A 156 -10.51 -28.34 -37.79
N PRO A 157 -11.13 -28.21 -38.98
CA PRO A 157 -12.57 -28.06 -39.09
C PRO A 157 -13.29 -29.19 -38.32
N PRO A 158 -14.49 -28.91 -37.79
CA PRO A 158 -15.31 -29.91 -37.12
C PRO A 158 -15.46 -31.17 -37.99
N PRO A 159 -15.57 -32.37 -37.38
CA PRO A 159 -15.70 -33.63 -38.11
C PRO A 159 -16.88 -33.67 -39.08
N ASP A 160 -17.87 -32.80 -38.87
CA ASP A 160 -19.11 -32.72 -39.66
C ASP A 160 -18.88 -32.00 -41.00
N ASP A 161 -17.92 -31.08 -41.09
CA ASP A 161 -17.69 -30.24 -42.27
C ASP A 161 -16.69 -30.86 -43.26
N THR A 162 -15.81 -31.76 -42.79
CA THR A 162 -14.81 -32.43 -43.64
C THR A 162 -14.62 -33.89 -43.25
N PRO A 163 -14.71 -34.84 -44.22
CA PRO A 163 -14.49 -36.24 -43.93
C PRO A 163 -13.03 -36.45 -43.53
N ARG A 164 -12.79 -37.02 -42.34
CA ARG A 164 -11.46 -37.40 -41.86
C ARG A 164 -11.11 -38.77 -42.46
N PRO A 165 -10.22 -38.85 -43.46
CA PRO A 165 -9.85 -40.14 -44.02
C PRO A 165 -9.12 -40.98 -42.98
N GLU A 166 -9.20 -42.29 -43.11
CA GLU A 166 -8.41 -43.21 -42.29
C GLU A 166 -6.90 -42.94 -42.48
N ALA A 167 -6.12 -43.23 -41.44
CA ALA A 167 -4.67 -43.05 -41.50
C ALA A 167 -4.07 -43.95 -42.60
N LYS A 168 -3.33 -43.34 -43.54
CA LYS A 168 -2.78 -44.00 -44.75
C LYS A 168 -2.00 -45.31 -44.50
N TYR A 169 -1.45 -45.50 -43.30
CA TYR A 169 -0.62 -46.66 -42.93
C TYR A 169 -0.96 -47.13 -41.49
N GLY A 170 -2.25 -47.13 -41.15
CA GLY A 170 -2.72 -47.54 -39.83
C GLY A 170 -2.05 -46.77 -38.69
N SER A 171 -1.58 -47.50 -37.68
CA SER A 171 -0.95 -46.92 -36.49
C SER A 171 0.46 -46.38 -36.70
N ARG A 172 1.15 -46.75 -37.80
CA ARG A 172 2.59 -46.50 -38.02
C ARG A 172 3.47 -46.90 -36.83
N TYR A 173 3.06 -47.93 -36.09
CA TYR A 173 3.83 -48.48 -35.00
C TYR A 173 4.76 -49.55 -35.55
N ILE A 174 5.97 -49.67 -34.98
CA ILE A 174 7.15 -50.33 -35.59
C ILE A 174 6.85 -51.73 -36.20
N PHE A 175 5.88 -52.47 -35.65
CA PHE A 175 5.52 -53.83 -36.04
C PHE A 175 4.01 -54.02 -36.31
N LEU A 176 3.24 -52.93 -36.35
CA LEU A 176 1.81 -52.92 -36.70
C LEU A 176 1.61 -52.02 -37.92
N TRP A 177 1.63 -52.66 -39.09
CA TRP A 177 1.37 -52.08 -40.40
C TRP A 177 -0.10 -51.72 -40.57
#